data_AF-A0A7V8HPR0-F1
#
_entry.id   AF-A0A7V8HPR0-F1
#
_cell.length_a   1.000
_cell.length_b   1.000
_cell.length_c   1.000
_cell.angle_alpha   90.00
_cell.angle_beta   90.00
_cell.angle_gamma   90.00
#
_symmetry.space_group_name_H-M   'P 1'
#
loop_
_entity.id
_entity.type
_entity.pdbx_description
1 polymer ?
#
loop_
_entity_poly.entity_id
_entity_poly.type
_entity_poly.pdbx_seq_one_letter_code
_entity_poly.pdbx_strand_id
1 'polypeptide(L)'
;MATLTIRKLDDKVVEDFKRIAKKNNRSAEAQARSLIEDFTAGVLAHDIMTNSDLVQEMWDLLGDESLQADEELAPPRTDDARPIELG
;
A
#
# COMPACT_ATOMS: atom_id res chain seq x y z
N MET A 1 23.98 6.42 -9.75
CA MET A 1 22.97 6.87 -10.72
C MET A 1 22.74 5.71 -11.68
N ALA A 2 21.55 5.12 -11.70
CA ALA A 2 21.24 3.97 -12.54
C ALA A 2 20.61 4.43 -13.86
N THR A 3 20.88 3.71 -14.95
CA THR A 3 20.33 4.00 -16.27
C THR A 3 19.68 2.76 -16.82
N LEU A 4 18.46 2.89 -17.35
CA LEU A 4 17.71 1.82 -17.99
C LEU A 4 17.48 2.20 -19.46
N THR A 5 17.67 1.24 -20.37
CA THR A 5 17.36 1.44 -21.80
C THR A 5 16.27 0.47 -22.22
N ILE A 6 15.14 1.02 -22.66
CA ILE A 6 14.02 0.23 -23.21
C ILE A 6 14.12 0.29 -24.73
N ARG A 7 14.22 -0.87 -25.37
CA ARG A 7 14.32 -1.01 -26.83
C ARG A 7 13.07 -1.67 -27.40
N LYS A 8 12.85 -1.51 -28.71
CA LYS A 8 11.73 -2.11 -29.46
C LYS A 8 10.34 -1.71 -28.92
N LEU A 9 10.20 -0.46 -28.48
CA LEU A 9 8.89 0.14 -28.27
C LEU A 9 8.25 0.42 -29.63
N ASP A 10 6.96 0.15 -29.75
CA ASP A 10 6.17 0.56 -30.92
C ASP A 10 6.19 2.09 -31.03
N ASP A 11 6.41 2.59 -32.25
CA ASP A 11 6.47 4.03 -32.54
C ASP A 11 5.21 4.76 -32.07
N LYS A 12 4.05 4.13 -32.20
CA LYS A 12 2.77 4.70 -31.72
C LYS A 12 2.79 4.94 -30.22
N VAL A 13 3.31 3.98 -29.46
CA VAL A 13 3.42 4.08 -27.99
C VAL A 13 4.39 5.19 -27.61
N VAL A 14 5.51 5.32 -28.33
CA VAL A 14 6.50 6.39 -28.11
C VAL A 14 5.90 7.77 -28.38
N GLU A 15 5.12 7.93 -29.45
CA GLU A 15 4.46 9.19 -29.78
C GLU A 15 3.40 9.58 -28.76
N ASP A 16 2.53 8.65 -28.38
CA ASP A 16 1.50 8.87 -27.36
C ASP A 16 2.16 9.26 -26.02
N PHE A 17 3.23 8.57 -25.64
CA PHE A 17 3.99 8.88 -24.43
C PHE A 17 4.62 10.28 -24.47
N LYS A 18 5.26 10.66 -25.59
CA LYS A 18 5.81 12.01 -25.78
C LYS A 18 4.74 13.09 -25.70
N ARG A 19 3.52 12.81 -26.19
CA ARG A 19 2.38 13.72 -26.11
C ARG A 19 1.94 13.95 -24.67
N ILE A 20 1.87 12.88 -23.87
CA ILE A 20 1.55 12.96 -22.44
C ILE A 20 2.62 13.76 -21.68
N ALA A 21 3.91 13.49 -21.94
CA ALA A 21 5.00 14.22 -21.31
C ALA A 21 4.94 15.73 -21.62
N LYS A 22 4.67 16.09 -22.88
CA LYS A 22 4.46 17.50 -23.29
C LYS A 22 3.26 18.14 -22.60
N LYS A 23 2.12 17.44 -22.50
CA LYS A 23 0.93 17.93 -21.79
C LYS A 23 1.23 18.25 -20.31
N ASN A 24 2.12 17.46 -19.71
CA ASN A 24 2.54 17.64 -18.31
C ASN A 24 3.72 18.61 -18.14
N ASN A 25 4.17 19.30 -19.21
CA ASN A 25 5.35 20.17 -19.20
C ASN A 25 6.62 19.48 -18.65
N ARG A 26 6.79 18.19 -18.95
CA ARG A 26 7.94 17.38 -18.51
C ARG A 26 8.71 16.83 -19.71
N SER A 27 10.01 16.56 -19.50
CA SER A 27 10.76 15.76 -20.47
C SER A 27 10.25 14.32 -20.49
N ALA A 28 10.44 13.62 -21.61
CA ALA A 28 10.04 12.22 -21.72
C ALA A 28 10.76 11.34 -20.68
N GLU A 29 12.04 11.61 -20.41
CA GLU A 29 12.80 10.90 -19.38
C GLU A 29 12.25 11.16 -17.97
N ALA A 30 11.93 12.42 -17.64
CA ALA A 30 11.36 12.75 -16.33
C ALA A 30 9.96 12.15 -16.15
N GLN A 31 9.15 12.13 -17.21
CA GLN A 31 7.85 11.46 -17.20
C GLN A 31 8.00 9.94 -17.01
N ALA A 32 8.99 9.32 -17.66
CA ALA A 32 9.24 7.88 -17.55
C ALA A 32 9.73 7.51 -16.16
N ARG A 33 10.62 8.32 -15.58
CA ARG A 33 11.10 8.17 -14.21
C ARG A 33 9.95 8.22 -13.21
N SER A 34 9.13 9.28 -13.27
CA SER A 34 7.96 9.44 -12.40
C SER A 34 6.99 8.26 -12.52
N LEU A 35 6.70 7.80 -13.74
CA LEU A 35 5.79 6.67 -13.97
C LEU A 35 6.31 5.37 -13.34
N ILE A 36 7.61 5.10 -13.49
CA ILE A 36 8.24 3.91 -12.92
C ILE A 36 8.23 4.00 -11.39
N GLU A 37 8.59 5.17 -10.83
CA GLU A 37 8.59 5.41 -9.39
C GLU A 37 7.19 5.18 -8.80
N ASP A 38 6.15 5.80 -9.38
CA ASP A 38 4.76 5.66 -8.94
C ASP A 38 4.31 4.20 -8.98
N PHE A 39 4.63 3.48 -10.06
CA PHE A 39 4.27 2.06 -10.19
C PHE A 39 5.01 1.20 -9.15
N THR A 40 6.32 1.41 -8.97
CA THR A 40 7.11 0.65 -8.00
C THR A 40 6.69 0.93 -6.56
N ALA A 41 6.35 2.18 -6.22
CA ALA A 41 5.81 2.52 -4.92
C ALA A 41 4.47 1.80 -4.67
N GLY A 42 3.61 1.74 -5.68
CA GLY A 42 2.34 0.99 -5.61
C GLY A 42 2.54 -0.52 -5.41
N VAL A 43 3.48 -1.13 -6.15
CA VAL A 43 3.81 -2.55 -5.98
C VAL A 43 4.39 -2.83 -4.60
N LEU A 44 5.32 -2.00 -4.10
CA LEU A 44 5.88 -2.15 -2.77
C LEU A 44 4.82 -1.99 -1.68
N ALA A 45 3.92 -1.01 -1.81
CA ALA A 45 2.83 -0.83 -0.86
C ALA A 45 1.89 -2.04 -0.85
N HIS A 46 1.55 -2.58 -2.03
CA HIS A 46 0.72 -3.78 -2.14
C HIS A 46 1.43 -5.02 -1.57
N ASP A 47 2.72 -5.19 -1.85
CA ASP A 47 3.52 -6.30 -1.36
C ASP A 47 3.69 -6.25 0.16
N ILE A 48 3.96 -5.07 0.72
CA ILE A 48 3.97 -4.87 2.18
C ILE A 48 2.59 -5.21 2.77
N MET A 49 1.50 -4.69 2.20
CA MET A 49 0.16 -4.99 2.71
C MET A 49 -0.26 -6.46 2.56
N THR A 50 0.33 -7.20 1.63
CA THR A 50 -0.03 -8.61 1.35
C THR A 50 0.88 -9.59 2.09
N ASN A 51 2.17 -9.26 2.26
CA ASN A 51 3.14 -10.07 3.00
C ASN A 51 3.15 -9.75 4.49
N SER A 52 2.83 -8.53 4.91
CA SER A 52 2.38 -8.29 6.28
C SER A 52 0.99 -8.88 6.36
N ASP A 53 0.92 -10.16 6.71
CA ASP A 53 -0.29 -10.72 7.30
C ASP A 53 -0.50 -9.98 8.62
N LEU A 54 -1.03 -8.75 8.54
CA LEU A 54 -1.15 -7.81 9.64
C LEU A 54 -1.87 -8.46 10.82
N VAL A 55 -2.79 -9.37 10.51
CA VAL A 55 -3.48 -10.19 11.52
C VAL A 55 -2.49 -11.13 12.17
N GLN A 56 -1.77 -11.98 11.43
CA GLN A 56 -0.74 -12.84 12.04
C GLN A 56 0.35 -12.06 12.78
N GLU A 57 0.84 -10.94 12.25
CA GLU A 57 1.86 -10.11 12.90
C GLU A 57 1.31 -9.48 14.19
N MET A 58 0.03 -9.09 14.23
CA MET A 58 -0.65 -8.67 15.46
C MET A 58 -0.78 -9.82 16.47
N TRP A 59 -1.11 -11.05 16.02
CA TRP A 59 -1.14 -12.23 16.89
C TRP A 59 0.25 -12.58 17.43
N ASP A 60 1.30 -12.50 16.60
CA ASP A 60 2.69 -12.72 16.99
C ASP A 60 3.20 -11.64 17.97
N LEU A 61 2.81 -10.37 17.76
CA LEU A 61 3.12 -9.27 18.68
C LEU A 61 2.40 -9.39 20.02
N LEU A 62 1.16 -9.89 20.01
CA LEU A 62 0.40 -10.19 21.23
C LEU A 62 0.97 -11.43 21.94
N GLY A 63 1.61 -12.35 21.22
CA GLY A 63 2.29 -13.52 21.81
C GLY A 63 1.37 -14.33 22.72
N ASP A 64 1.83 -14.61 23.94
CA ASP A 64 1.05 -15.30 25.00
C ASP A 64 -0.05 -14.43 25.63
N GLU A 65 -0.10 -13.12 25.34
CA GLU A 65 -1.18 -12.21 25.74
C GLU A 65 -2.28 -12.10 24.67
N SER A 66 -2.20 -12.90 23.61
CA SER A 66 -3.26 -13.02 22.63
C SER A 66 -4.50 -13.70 23.22
N LEU A 67 -5.68 -13.27 22.79
CA LEU A 67 -6.95 -13.85 23.26
C LEU A 67 -7.00 -15.32 22.87
N GLN A 68 -7.08 -16.21 23.86
CA GLN A 68 -7.23 -17.63 23.58
C GLN A 68 -8.63 -17.90 22.98
N ALA A 69 -8.77 -19.00 22.23
CA ALA A 69 -10.01 -19.33 21.52
C ALA A 69 -11.24 -19.48 22.45
N ASP A 70 -11.00 -19.60 23.75
CA ASP A 70 -11.98 -19.71 24.84
C ASP A 70 -12.09 -18.44 25.71
N GLU A 71 -11.32 -17.39 25.42
CA GLU A 71 -11.46 -16.10 26.11
C GLU A 71 -12.54 -15.24 25.46
N GLU A 72 -13.61 -15.00 26.21
CA GLU A 72 -14.65 -14.04 25.83
C GLU A 72 -14.07 -12.62 25.91
N LEU A 73 -14.30 -11.82 24.85
CA LEU A 73 -13.96 -10.39 24.81
C LEU A 73 -14.78 -9.65 25.88
N ALA A 74 -14.34 -9.72 27.14
CA ALA A 74 -14.97 -9.02 28.22
C ALA A 74 -14.66 -7.52 28.01
N PRO A 75 -15.67 -6.67 27.74
CA PRO A 75 -15.43 -5.24 27.71
C PRO A 75 -14.82 -4.85 29.07
N PRO A 76 -13.85 -3.90 29.08
CA PRO A 76 -13.17 -3.53 30.30
C PRO A 76 -14.21 -3.20 31.37
N ARG A 77 -14.16 -3.91 32.50
CA ARG A 77 -15.02 -3.64 33.65
C ARG A 77 -14.55 -2.33 34.27
N THR A 78 -14.96 -1.23 33.68
CA THR A 78 -14.95 0.04 34.37
C THR A 78 -16.12 0.02 35.35
N ASP A 79 -15.89 0.38 36.61
CA ASP A 79 -16.96 0.57 37.59
C ASP A 79 -17.97 1.67 37.15
N ASP A 80 -17.67 2.38 36.06
CA ASP A 80 -18.44 3.46 35.45
C ASP A 80 -19.21 3.06 34.17
N ALA A 81 -19.40 1.76 33.90
CA ALA A 81 -20.19 1.30 32.76
C ALA A 81 -21.68 1.67 32.93
N ARG A 82 -22.04 2.91 32.54
CA ARG A 82 -23.44 3.31 32.39
C ARG A 82 -24.07 2.55 31.23
N PRO A 83 -25.28 2.00 31.39
CA PRO A 83 -26.00 1.35 30.29
C PRO A 83 -26.09 2.30 29.10
N ILE A 84 -25.68 1.84 27.92
CA ILE A 84 -25.96 2.56 26.68
C ILE A 84 -27.42 2.26 26.36
N GLU A 85 -28.28 3.26 26.57
CA GLU A 85 -29.67 3.24 26.13
C GLU A 85 -29.67 3.22 24.58
N LEU A 86 -29.85 2.04 24.02
CA LEU A 86 -30.15 1.86 22.59
C LEU A 86 -31.63 2.22 22.38
N GLY A 87 -31.87 3.48 22.02
CA GLY A 87 -33.16 3.95 21.53
C GLY A 87 -33.52 3.38 20.17
#